data_AF-A0A925HVH0-F1
#
_entry.id   AF-A0A925HVH0-F1
#
_cell.length_a   1.000
_cell.length_b   1.000
_cell.length_c   1.000
_cell.angle_alpha   90.00
_cell.angle_beta   90.00
_cell.angle_gamma   90.00
#
_symmetry.space_group_name_H-M   'P 1'
#
loop_
_entity.id
_entity.type
_entity.pdbx_description
1 polymer ?
#
loop_
_entity_poly.entity_id
_entity_poly.type
_entity_poly.pdbx_seq_one_letter_code
_entity_poly.pdbx_strand_id
1 'polypeptide(L)'
;SDKYLNERIHPALPYTKAEIVWSVRNEFAETVEDILSRRTRALLLDANAAIEAAPEVASLMAKELGRDQDWVAEQLISFRNIAAVYLPLQY
;
A
#
# COMPACT_ATOMS: atom_id res chain seq x y z
N SER A 1 -3.33 16.24 11.77
CA SER A 1 -4.02 17.34 11.06
C SER A 1 -4.41 16.84 9.68
N ASP A 2 -5.48 17.37 9.08
CA ASP A 2 -5.93 17.00 7.73
C ASP A 2 -4.82 17.07 6.67
N LYS A 3 -3.79 17.89 6.93
CA LYS A 3 -2.60 18.02 6.09
C LYS A 3 -1.85 16.70 5.86
N TYR A 4 -1.73 15.82 6.86
CA TYR A 4 -1.02 14.54 6.71
C TYR A 4 -1.76 13.59 5.77
N LEU A 5 -3.10 13.54 5.85
CA LEU A 5 -3.88 12.65 4.99
C LEU A 5 -3.88 13.11 3.52
N ASN A 6 -3.66 14.40 3.26
CA ASN A 6 -3.51 14.95 1.91
C ASN A 6 -2.14 14.67 1.27
N GLU A 7 -1.17 14.13 2.02
CA GLU A 7 0.12 13.73 1.46
C GLU A 7 -0.02 12.48 0.60
N ARG A 8 0.84 12.37 -0.41
CA ARG A 8 0.95 11.15 -1.23
C ARG A 8 1.55 10.00 -0.42
N ILE A 9 1.15 8.77 -0.75
CA ILE A 9 1.79 7.56 -0.21
C ILE A 9 3.21 7.37 -0.75
N HIS A 10 3.49 7.93 -1.94
CA HIS A 10 4.79 7.93 -2.58
C HIS A 10 4.89 9.08 -3.59
N PRO A 11 6.04 9.77 -3.74
CA PRO A 11 6.17 10.91 -4.65
C PRO A 11 5.81 10.60 -6.12
N ALA A 12 6.11 9.38 -6.59
CA ALA A 12 5.83 8.92 -7.95
C ALA A 12 4.39 8.42 -8.17
N LEU A 13 3.61 8.24 -7.11
CA LEU A 13 2.23 7.74 -7.20
C LEU A 13 1.23 8.89 -6.99
N PRO A 14 0.09 8.93 -7.72
CA PRO A 14 -0.88 9.99 -7.57
C PRO A 14 -1.80 9.83 -6.35
N TYR A 15 -1.63 8.77 -5.55
CA TYR A 15 -2.53 8.39 -4.46
C TYR A 15 -2.11 9.01 -3.12
N THR A 16 -3.10 9.47 -2.38
CA THR A 16 -2.99 10.10 -1.08
C THR A 16 -3.23 9.12 0.07
N LYS A 17 -2.74 9.45 1.25
CA LYS A 17 -2.98 8.66 2.48
C LYS A 17 -4.47 8.63 2.83
N ALA A 18 -5.21 9.70 2.53
CA ALA A 18 -6.67 9.78 2.69
C ALA A 18 -7.40 8.68 1.90
N GLU A 19 -6.99 8.44 0.64
CA GLU A 19 -7.59 7.40 -0.19
C GLU A 19 -7.39 6.01 0.41
N ILE A 20 -6.22 5.71 0.98
CA ILE A 20 -5.96 4.42 1.65
C ILE A 20 -6.90 4.23 2.84
N VAL A 21 -6.99 5.23 3.72
CA VAL A 21 -7.88 5.20 4.89
C VAL A 21 -9.33 5.05 4.45
N TRP A 22 -9.73 5.74 3.39
CA TRP A 22 -11.09 5.65 2.85
C TRP A 22 -11.39 4.25 2.31
N SER A 23 -10.48 3.63 1.55
CA SER A 23 -10.65 2.26 1.04
C SER A 23 -10.73 1.23 2.17
N VAL A 24 -9.98 1.38 3.26
CA VAL A 24 -10.10 0.50 4.44
C VAL A 24 -11.47 0.64 5.08
N ARG A 25 -11.91 1.88 5.35
CA ARG A 25 -13.16 2.14 6.10
C ARG A 25 -14.44 1.87 5.31
N ASN A 26 -14.43 2.13 4.00
CA ASN A 26 -15.65 2.18 3.19
C ASN A 26 -15.68 1.13 2.09
N GLU A 27 -14.53 0.60 1.67
CA GLU A 27 -14.46 -0.39 0.59
C GLU A 27 -14.02 -1.77 1.05
N PHE A 28 -13.86 -1.99 2.36
CA PHE A 28 -13.39 -3.26 2.93
C PHE A 28 -12.03 -3.70 2.36
N ALA A 29 -11.09 -2.77 2.21
CA ALA A 29 -9.71 -3.13 1.89
C ALA A 29 -9.02 -3.77 3.11
N GLU A 30 -8.69 -5.06 3.01
CA GLU A 30 -8.15 -5.83 4.14
C GLU A 30 -6.66 -6.17 4.02
N THR A 31 -6.05 -6.02 2.84
CA THR A 31 -4.62 -6.32 2.62
C THR A 31 -3.89 -5.21 1.86
N VAL A 32 -2.57 -5.13 2.04
CA VAL A 32 -1.71 -4.19 1.29
C VAL A 32 -1.76 -4.47 -0.21
N GLU A 33 -1.80 -5.75 -0.60
CA GLU A 33 -2.01 -6.16 -1.99
C GLU A 33 -3.33 -5.61 -2.54
N ASP A 34 -4.42 -5.66 -1.79
CA ASP A 34 -5.69 -5.14 -2.26
C ASP A 34 -5.60 -3.64 -2.63
N ILE A 35 -5.03 -2.84 -1.72
CA ILE A 35 -4.82 -1.42 -1.96
C ILE A 35 -3.93 -1.18 -3.19
N LEU A 36 -2.75 -1.80 -3.22
CA LEU A 36 -1.73 -1.50 -4.23
C LEU A 36 -1.97 -2.17 -5.59
N SER A 37 -2.70 -3.29 -5.63
CA SER A 37 -2.98 -4.04 -6.85
C SER A 37 -4.35 -3.73 -7.44
N ARG A 38 -5.38 -3.52 -6.60
CA ARG A 38 -6.78 -3.39 -7.07
C ARG A 38 -7.34 -1.96 -6.97
N ARG A 39 -7.23 -1.30 -5.82
CA ARG A 39 -7.82 0.06 -5.64
C ARG A 39 -7.04 1.14 -6.37
N THR A 40 -5.73 1.10 -6.21
CA THR A 40 -4.83 2.07 -6.84
C THR A 40 -4.19 1.52 -8.11
N ARG A 41 -4.09 0.19 -8.25
CA ARG A 41 -3.34 -0.46 -9.32
C ARG A 41 -1.88 0.01 -9.43
N ALA A 42 -1.32 0.60 -8.36
CA ALA A 42 0.06 1.06 -8.30
C ALA A 42 1.04 -0.04 -8.68
N LEU A 43 0.81 -1.28 -8.21
CA LEU A 43 1.67 -2.42 -8.53
C LEU A 43 1.77 -2.69 -10.04
N LEU A 44 0.67 -2.52 -10.78
CA LEU A 44 0.61 -2.80 -12.22
C LEU A 44 1.24 -1.66 -13.05
N LEU A 45 1.26 -0.45 -12.51
CA LEU A 45 1.70 0.76 -13.21
C LEU A 45 3.18 1.06 -12.91
N ASP A 46 3.60 0.89 -11.66
CA ASP A 46 4.97 1.08 -11.20
C ASP A 46 5.24 0.18 -9.99
N ALA A 47 5.77 -1.02 -10.26
CA ALA A 47 6.03 -2.01 -9.22
C ALA A 47 7.08 -1.56 -8.20
N ASN A 48 8.09 -0.79 -8.62
CA ASN A 48 9.11 -0.26 -7.70
C ASN A 48 8.49 0.75 -6.74
N ALA A 49 7.76 1.74 -7.27
CA ALA A 49 7.09 2.74 -6.43
C ALA A 49 6.04 2.09 -5.51
N ALA A 50 5.35 1.03 -5.95
CA ALA A 50 4.41 0.30 -5.11
C ALA A 50 5.12 -0.43 -3.95
N ILE A 51 6.26 -1.07 -4.21
CA ILE A 51 7.09 -1.71 -3.16
C ILE A 51 7.57 -0.67 -2.14
N GLU A 52 8.03 0.49 -2.61
CA GLU A 52 8.49 1.59 -1.76
C GLU A 52 7.35 2.21 -0.94
N ALA A 53 6.13 2.28 -1.49
CA ALA A 53 4.94 2.76 -0.80
C ALA A 53 4.38 1.79 0.24
N ALA A 54 4.66 0.49 0.11
CA ALA A 54 4.03 -0.57 0.90
C ALA A 54 4.15 -0.39 2.42
N PRO A 55 5.29 0.04 3.01
CA PRO A 55 5.40 0.30 4.45
C PRO A 55 4.45 1.38 4.95
N GLU A 56 4.29 2.49 4.22
CA GLU A 56 3.37 3.57 4.60
C GLU A 56 1.92 3.07 4.52
N VAL A 57 1.57 2.36 3.44
CA VAL A 57 0.23 1.77 3.26
C VAL A 57 -0.08 0.78 4.39
N ALA A 58 0.83 -0.14 4.70
CA ALA A 58 0.66 -1.11 5.77
C ALA A 58 0.47 -0.43 7.13
N SER A 59 1.24 0.63 7.43
CA SER A 59 1.11 1.38 8.67
C SER A 59 -0.25 2.07 8.81
N LEU A 60 -0.73 2.70 7.73
CA LEU A 60 -2.06 3.32 7.70
C LEU A 60 -3.16 2.27 7.91
N MET A 61 -3.08 1.15 7.18
CA MET A 61 -4.06 0.06 7.31
C MET A 61 -4.07 -0.54 8.70
N ALA A 62 -2.90 -0.79 9.30
CA ALA A 62 -2.80 -1.37 10.64
C ALA A 62 -3.47 -0.49 11.69
N LYS A 63 -3.28 0.83 11.60
CA LYS A 63 -3.95 1.79 12.48
C LYS A 63 -5.47 1.75 12.34
N GLU A 64 -5.97 1.67 11.12
CA GLU A 64 -7.42 1.67 10.85
C GLU A 64 -8.08 0.32 11.19
N LEU A 65 -7.37 -0.79 11.03
CA LEU A 65 -7.86 -2.15 11.30
C LEU A 65 -7.58 -2.64 12.73
N GLY A 66 -6.87 -1.84 13.56
CA GLY A 66 -6.47 -2.24 14.91
C GLY A 66 -5.48 -3.40 14.94
N ARG A 67 -4.52 -3.42 13.99
CA ARG A 67 -3.48 -4.45 13.87
C ARG A 67 -2.13 -3.96 14.41
N ASP A 68 -1.25 -4.90 14.71
CA ASP A 68 0.07 -4.67 15.29
C ASP A 68 1.20 -4.69 14.23
N GLN A 69 2.44 -4.62 14.72
CA GLN A 69 3.63 -4.63 13.87
C GLN A 69 3.90 -6.00 13.23
N ASP A 70 3.45 -7.09 13.85
CA ASP A 70 3.60 -8.42 13.28
C ASP A 70 2.73 -8.55 12.03
N TRP A 71 1.48 -8.06 12.08
CA TRP A 71 0.62 -7.97 10.91
C TRP A 71 1.23 -7.09 9.81
N VAL A 72 1.85 -5.95 10.15
CA VAL A 72 2.55 -5.11 9.17
C VAL A 72 3.68 -5.89 8.50
N ALA A 73 4.51 -6.60 9.27
CA ALA A 73 5.61 -7.39 8.72
C ALA A 73 5.09 -8.50 7.79
N GLU A 74 4.04 -9.22 8.18
CA GLU A 74 3.38 -10.25 7.37
C GLU A 74 2.86 -9.69 6.05
N GLN A 75 2.17 -8.54 6.08
CA GLN A 75 1.68 -7.89 4.87
C GLN A 75 2.81 -7.47 3.93
N LEU A 76 3.91 -6.95 4.46
CA LEU A 76 5.07 -6.54 3.65
C LEU A 76 5.77 -7.74 3.01
N ILE A 77 5.92 -8.85 3.73
CA ILE A 77 6.48 -10.09 3.18
C ILE A 77 5.58 -10.62 2.06
N SER A 78 4.28 -10.75 2.33
CA SER A 78 3.30 -11.24 1.36
C SER A 78 3.29 -10.37 0.09
N PHE A 79 3.19 -9.04 0.26
CA PHE A 79 3.16 -8.11 -0.86
C PHE A 79 4.46 -8.13 -1.68
N ARG A 80 5.64 -8.20 -1.04
CA ARG A 80 6.93 -8.30 -1.76
C ARG A 80 7.01 -9.56 -2.63
N ASN A 81 6.50 -10.70 -2.15
CA ASN A 81 6.49 -11.94 -2.92
C ASN A 81 5.64 -11.80 -4.18
N ILE A 82 4.49 -11.14 -4.08
CA ILE A 82 3.62 -10.86 -5.23
C ILE A 82 4.29 -9.85 -6.18
N ALA A 83 4.84 -8.76 -5.63
CA ALA A 83 5.41 -7.69 -6.40
C ALA A 83 6.68 -8.10 -7.17
N ALA A 84 7.42 -9.10 -6.68
CA ALA A 84 8.58 -9.65 -7.36
C ALA A 84 8.28 -10.13 -8.80
N VAL A 85 7.04 -10.59 -9.06
CA VAL A 85 6.60 -11.06 -10.40
C VAL A 85 6.45 -9.89 -11.39
N TYR A 86 6.32 -8.66 -10.88
CA TYR A 86 6.13 -7.44 -11.69
C TYR A 86 7.43 -6.68 -11.93
N LEU A 87 8.53 -7.10 -11.30
CA LEU A 87 9.84 -6.51 -11.54
C LEU A 87 10.46 -7.07 -12.83
N PRO A 88 11.09 -6.21 -13.65
CA PRO A 88 11.80 -6.69 -14.84
C PRO A 88 12.94 -7.63 -14.44
N LEU A 89 13.14 -8.68 -15.25
CA LEU A 89 14.31 -9.54 -15.13
C LEU A 89 15.56 -8.68 -15.30
N GLN A 90 16.46 -8.69 -14.31
CA GLN A 90 17.77 -8.07 -14.45
C GLN A 90 18.59 -8.95 -15.41
N TYR A 91 18.82 -8.44 -16.63
CA TYR A 91 19.71 -9.04 -17.62
C TYR A 91 21.13 -8.50 -17.47
#